data_AF-A0A3N5K167-F1
#
_entry.id   AF-A0A3N5K167-F1
#
_cell.length_a   1.000
_cell.length_b   1.000
_cell.length_c   1.000
_cell.angle_alpha   90.00
_cell.angle_beta   90.00
_cell.angle_gamma   90.00
#
_symmetry.space_group_name_H-M   'P 1'
#
loop_
_entity.id
_entity.type
_entity.pdbx_description
1 polymer ?
#
loop_
_entity_poly.entity_id
_entity_poly.type
_entity_poly.pdbx_seq_one_letter_code
_entity_poly.pdbx_strand_id
1 'polypeptide(L)'
;MGQTALIFFLLLATGVAVFAVQNAGPVVVRFGFWSLEMSLVVVILVAMALGAVMAALLSLPGWVRDRRTLRHQARALDALRASQATTASPLPPPAAAADAPSPEHSQPEPPTGTRRSL
;
A
#
# COMPACT_ATOMS: atom_id res chain seq x y z
N MET A 1 28.19 3.02 0.86
CA MET A 1 27.06 3.50 0.01
C MET A 1 27.06 5.03 -0.19
N GLY A 2 27.50 5.85 0.78
CA GLY A 2 27.48 7.31 0.65
C GLY A 2 28.56 7.93 -0.26
N GLN A 3 29.81 7.43 -0.22
CA GLN A 3 30.91 7.99 -1.02
C GLN A 3 30.69 7.84 -2.53
N THR A 4 30.13 6.70 -2.99
CA THR A 4 29.81 6.50 -4.41
C THR A 4 28.77 7.50 -4.89
N ALA A 5 27.71 7.74 -4.11
CA ALA A 5 26.70 8.75 -4.42
C ALA A 5 27.31 10.16 -4.51
N LEU A 6 28.22 10.52 -3.58
CA LEU A 6 28.94 11.79 -3.62
C LEU A 6 29.81 11.92 -4.87
N ILE A 7 30.56 10.88 -5.25
CA ILE A 7 31.39 10.88 -6.46
C ILE A 7 30.52 11.05 -7.70
N PHE A 8 29.42 10.30 -7.83
CA PHE A 8 28.48 10.44 -8.94
C PHE A 8 27.85 11.83 -8.99
N PHE A 9 27.43 12.37 -7.85
CA PHE A 9 26.91 13.73 -7.76
C PHE A 9 27.95 14.77 -8.20
N LEU A 10 29.20 14.63 -7.76
CA LEU A 10 30.27 15.56 -8.12
C LEU A 10 30.60 15.48 -9.62
N LEU A 11 30.64 14.29 -10.19
CA LEU A 11 30.80 14.10 -11.64
C LEU A 11 29.65 14.74 -12.42
N LEU A 12 28.41 14.53 -11.98
CA LEU A 12 27.23 15.12 -12.60
C LEU A 12 27.27 16.66 -12.50
N ALA A 13 27.56 17.20 -11.32
CA ALA A 13 27.67 18.64 -11.10
C ALA A 13 28.77 19.27 -11.96
N THR A 14 29.91 18.60 -12.08
CA THR A 14 31.01 19.02 -12.95
C THR A 14 30.57 19.00 -14.42
N GLY A 15 29.88 17.95 -14.87
CA GLY A 15 29.33 17.87 -16.22
C GLY A 15 28.34 19.01 -16.53
N VAL A 16 27.44 19.32 -15.59
CA VAL A 16 26.50 20.44 -15.70
C VAL A 16 27.25 21.78 -15.78
N ALA A 17 28.29 21.97 -14.96
CA ALA A 17 29.10 23.19 -15.00
C ALA A 17 29.85 23.36 -16.32
N VAL A 18 30.46 22.30 -16.84
CA VAL A 18 31.13 22.31 -18.16
C VAL A 18 30.11 22.62 -19.26
N PHE A 19 28.94 21.99 -19.22
CA PHE A 19 27.84 22.28 -20.15
C PHE A 19 27.42 23.76 -20.09
N ALA A 20 27.31 24.33 -18.89
CA ALA A 20 26.98 25.75 -18.69
C ALA A 20 28.03 26.69 -19.29
N VAL A 21 29.31 26.42 -19.06
CA VAL A 21 30.41 27.25 -19.59
C VAL A 21 30.49 27.15 -21.12
N GLN A 22 30.39 25.95 -21.68
CA GLN A 22 30.47 25.76 -23.13
C GLN A 22 29.26 26.32 -23.87
N ASN A 23 28.08 26.31 -23.23
CA ASN A 23 26.84 26.84 -23.79
C ASN A 23 26.48 28.21 -23.20
N ALA A 24 27.48 28.98 -22.77
CA ALA A 24 27.32 30.34 -22.28
C ALA A 24 26.99 31.36 -23.40
N GLY A 25 26.95 30.91 -24.67
CA GLY A 25 26.54 31.74 -25.79
C GLY A 25 25.13 32.31 -25.61
N PRO A 26 24.91 33.61 -25.87
CA PRO A 26 23.61 34.24 -25.70
C PRO A 26 22.64 33.74 -26.77
N VAL A 27 21.46 33.30 -26.31
CA VAL A 27 20.33 32.88 -27.14
C VAL A 27 19.17 33.85 -26.89
N VAL A 28 18.66 34.42 -27.97
CA VAL A 28 17.47 35.29 -27.93
C VAL A 28 16.23 34.42 -27.93
N VAL A 29 15.47 34.42 -26.84
CA VAL A 29 14.15 33.79 -26.77
C VAL A 29 13.08 34.86 -27.00
N ARG A 30 12.22 34.65 -27.99
CA ARG A 30 11.13 35.59 -28.34
C ARG A 30 9.78 35.01 -27.91
N PHE A 31 9.06 35.75 -27.07
CA PHE A 31 7.70 35.45 -26.62
C PHE A 31 6.76 36.58 -27.06
N GLY A 32 6.14 36.45 -28.22
CA GLY A 32 5.30 37.50 -28.80
C GLY A 32 6.09 38.80 -29.01
N PHE A 33 5.79 39.84 -28.23
CA PHE A 33 6.48 41.13 -28.26
C PHE A 33 7.68 41.23 -27.31
N TRP A 34 7.94 40.21 -26.49
CA TRP A 34 9.09 40.18 -25.59
C TRP A 34 10.26 39.41 -26.20
N SER A 35 11.47 39.89 -25.96
CA SER A 35 12.72 39.18 -26.26
C SER A 35 13.64 39.22 -25.06
N LEU A 36 14.14 38.05 -24.67
CA LEU A 36 15.08 37.89 -23.57
C LEU A 36 16.34 37.19 -24.09
N GLU A 37 17.50 37.75 -23.77
CA GLU A 37 18.79 37.14 -24.07
C GLU A 37 19.28 36.36 -22.85
N MET A 38 19.40 35.04 -23.00
CA MET A 38 19.79 34.13 -21.93
C MET A 38 20.73 33.07 -22.50
N SER A 39 21.53 32.40 -21.67
CA SER A 39 22.27 31.22 -22.14
C SER A 39 21.32 30.04 -22.38
N LEU A 40 21.68 29.16 -23.31
CA LEU A 40 20.87 27.98 -23.66
C LEU A 40 20.59 27.08 -22.44
N VAL A 41 21.56 26.97 -21.53
CA VAL A 41 21.42 26.18 -20.31
C VAL A 41 20.32 26.74 -19.40
N VAL A 42 20.26 28.07 -19.25
CA VAL A 42 19.22 28.72 -18.44
C VAL A 42 17.84 28.46 -19.03
N VAL A 43 17.71 28.53 -20.36
CA VAL A 43 16.45 28.21 -21.05
C VAL A 43 15.97 26.80 -20.72
N ILE A 44 16.86 25.80 -20.82
CA ILE A 44 16.52 24.40 -20.56
C ILE A 44 16.14 24.19 -19.08
N LEU A 45 16.91 24.78 -18.15
CA LEU A 45 16.63 24.65 -16.72
C LEU A 45 15.27 25.24 -16.35
N VAL A 46 14.95 26.43 -16.88
CA VAL A 46 13.64 27.07 -16.65
C VAL A 46 12.51 26.23 -17.24
N ALA A 47 12.65 25.75 -18.48
CA ALA A 47 11.65 24.91 -19.12
C ALA A 47 11.43 23.59 -18.36
N MET A 48 12.51 22.95 -17.91
CA MET A 48 12.46 21.73 -17.10
C MET A 48 11.79 21.98 -15.75
N ALA A 49 12.12 23.07 -15.07
CA ALA A 49 11.51 23.45 -13.81
C ALA A 49 10.00 23.69 -13.97
N LEU A 50 9.58 24.41 -15.01
CA LEU A 50 8.16 24.59 -15.34
C LEU A 50 7.48 23.25 -15.63
N GLY A 51 8.11 22.37 -16.40
CA GLY A 51 7.61 21.01 -16.67
C GLY A 51 7.43 20.19 -15.39
N ALA A 52 8.39 20.23 -14.47
CA ALA A 52 8.31 19.55 -13.18
C ALA A 52 7.18 20.09 -12.30
N VAL A 53 6.99 21.42 -12.27
CA VAL A 53 5.87 22.07 -11.55
C VAL A 53 4.53 21.62 -12.14
N MET A 54 4.40 21.61 -13.48
CA MET A 54 3.20 21.14 -14.15
C MET A 54 2.92 19.66 -13.85
N ALA A 55 3.94 18.79 -13.92
CA ALA A 55 3.81 17.38 -13.60
C ALA A 55 3.40 17.14 -12.13
N ALA A 56 3.98 17.90 -11.19
CA ALA A 56 3.60 17.85 -9.79
C ALA A 56 2.13 18.27 -9.58
N LEU A 57 1.69 19.34 -10.25
CA LEU A 57 0.33 19.84 -10.15
C LEU A 57 -0.69 18.85 -10.73
N LEU A 58 -0.36 18.18 -11.84
CA LEU A 58 -1.18 17.10 -12.41
C LEU A 58 -1.21 15.84 -11.52
N SER A 59 -0.15 15.59 -10.74
CA SER A 59 -0.05 14.42 -9.86
C SER A 59 -0.81 14.56 -8.53
N LEU A 60 -1.09 15.80 -8.09
CA LEU A 60 -1.84 16.09 -6.85
C LEU A 60 -3.17 15.32 -6.69
N PRO A 61 -4.10 15.32 -7.67
CA PRO A 61 -5.38 14.63 -7.52
C PRO A 61 -5.23 13.11 -7.44
N GLY A 62 -4.26 12.51 -8.15
CA GLY A 62 -3.94 11.09 -8.04
C GLY A 62 -3.49 10.74 -6.63
N TRP A 63 -2.52 11.50 -6.11
CA TRP A 63 -2.00 11.30 -4.76
C TRP A 63 -3.06 11.43 -3.66
N VAL A 64 -4.02 12.36 -3.81
CA VAL A 64 -5.14 12.49 -2.88
C VAL A 64 -6.08 11.29 -2.95
N ARG A 65 -6.41 10.80 -4.16
CA ARG A 65 -7.23 9.58 -4.34
C ARG A 65 -6.55 8.37 -3.72
N ASP A 66 -5.25 8.21 -3.96
CA ASP A 66 -4.43 7.12 -3.43
C ASP A 66 -4.42 7.13 -1.90
N ARG A 67 -4.23 8.31 -1.29
CA ARG A 67 -4.33 8.45 0.18
C ARG A 67 -5.70 8.10 0.74
N ARG A 68 -6.79 8.39 0.01
CA ARG A 68 -8.15 8.02 0.45
C ARG A 68 -8.35 6.51 0.38
N THR A 69 -7.98 5.87 -0.74
CA THR A 69 -8.11 4.41 -0.85
C THR A 69 -7.27 3.68 0.19
N LEU A 70 -6.03 4.13 0.46
CA LEU A 70 -5.19 3.58 1.52
C LEU A 70 -5.88 3.66 2.90
N ARG A 71 -6.53 4.79 3.22
CA ARG A 71 -7.28 4.93 4.48
C ARG A 71 -8.50 4.00 4.53
N HIS A 72 -9.22 3.83 3.42
CA HIS A 72 -10.36 2.92 3.36
C HIS A 72 -9.94 1.46 3.52
N GLN A 73 -8.88 1.05 2.82
CA GLN A 73 -8.30 -0.28 2.93
C GLN A 73 -7.78 -0.56 4.34
N ALA A 74 -7.09 0.40 4.97
CA ALA A 74 -6.62 0.26 6.35
C ALA A 74 -7.78 0.03 7.34
N ARG A 75 -8.86 0.81 7.22
CA ARG A 75 -10.06 0.63 8.06
C ARG A 75 -10.74 -0.73 7.84
N ALA A 76 -10.81 -1.19 6.59
CA ALA A 76 -11.36 -2.50 6.28
C ALA A 76 -10.53 -3.62 6.92
N LEU A 77 -9.19 -3.54 6.82
CA LEU A 77 -8.30 -4.50 7.46
C LEU A 77 -8.49 -4.55 8.99
N ASP A 78 -8.63 -3.38 9.64
CA ASP A 78 -8.84 -3.33 11.09
C ASP A 78 -10.19 -3.90 11.50
N ALA A 79 -11.26 -3.62 10.72
CA ALA A 79 -12.58 -4.20 10.96
C ALA A 79 -12.56 -5.74 10.84
N LEU A 80 -11.91 -6.29 9.79
CA LEU A 80 -11.78 -7.74 9.62
C LEU A 80 -10.97 -8.40 10.74
N ARG A 81 -9.94 -7.74 11.27
CA ARG A 81 -9.17 -8.23 12.43
C ARG A 81 -10.00 -8.21 13.71
N ALA A 82 -10.79 -7.16 13.93
CA ALA A 82 -11.68 -7.07 15.09
C ALA A 82 -12.75 -8.18 15.09
N SER A 83 -13.36 -8.47 13.95
CA SER A 83 -14.34 -9.57 13.82
C SER A 83 -13.73 -10.95 14.07
N GLN A 84 -12.48 -11.17 13.67
CA GLN A 84 -11.76 -12.41 13.98
C GLN A 84 -11.44 -12.55 15.47
N ALA A 85 -11.06 -11.45 16.15
CA ALA A 85 -10.80 -11.45 17.59
C ALA A 85 -12.05 -11.73 18.43
N THR A 86 -13.22 -11.23 18.02
CA THR A 86 -14.51 -11.53 18.68
C THR A 86 -14.97 -12.98 18.47
N THR A 87 -14.61 -13.60 17.34
CA THR A 87 -14.99 -14.99 17.05
C THR A 87 -14.03 -16.01 17.71
N ALA A 88 -12.82 -15.59 18.08
CA ALA A 88 -11.74 -16.46 18.57
C ALA A 88 -11.66 -16.66 20.10
N SER A 89 -12.64 -16.21 20.90
CA SER A 89 -12.64 -16.50 22.35
C SER A 89 -14.06 -16.52 22.93
N PRO A 90 -14.42 -17.50 23.78
CA PRO A 90 -14.17 -18.94 23.73
C PRO A 90 -15.48 -19.70 23.43
N LEU A 91 -15.37 -20.90 22.83
CA LEU A 91 -16.47 -21.87 22.78
C LEU A 91 -17.05 -22.02 24.21
N PRO A 92 -18.37 -21.86 24.43
CA PRO A 92 -18.94 -22.17 25.74
C PRO A 92 -18.61 -23.63 26.06
N PRO A 93 -18.05 -23.95 27.24
CA PRO A 93 -17.94 -25.33 27.68
C PRO A 93 -19.34 -25.96 27.68
N PRO A 94 -19.49 -27.23 27.27
CA PRO A 94 -20.76 -27.93 27.25
C PRO A 94 -21.27 -28.13 28.69
N ALA A 95 -21.93 -27.12 29.24
CA ALA A 95 -22.72 -27.19 30.45
C ALA A 95 -24.08 -27.83 30.13
N ALA A 96 -24.05 -29.12 29.78
CA ALA A 96 -25.22 -29.99 29.75
C ALA A 96 -24.84 -31.43 30.16
N ALA A 97 -23.87 -31.54 31.07
CA ALA A 97 -23.61 -32.77 31.84
C ALA A 97 -23.83 -32.45 33.32
N ALA A 98 -25.03 -31.99 33.64
CA ALA A 98 -25.58 -32.06 35.00
C ALA A 98 -26.76 -33.02 34.94
N ASP A 99 -26.77 -33.97 35.88
CA ASP A 99 -27.83 -34.95 36.16
C ASP A 99 -28.00 -36.14 35.22
N ALA A 100 -27.25 -37.21 35.52
CA ALA A 100 -27.88 -38.49 35.88
C ALA A 100 -26.90 -39.34 36.72
N PRO A 101 -27.27 -39.79 37.93
CA PRO A 101 -26.48 -40.75 38.69
C PRO A 101 -26.62 -42.13 38.07
N SER A 102 -25.51 -42.87 37.96
CA SER A 102 -25.61 -44.33 37.82
C SER A 102 -26.13 -44.92 39.12
N PRO A 103 -27.11 -45.83 39.03
CA PRO A 103 -27.01 -47.05 39.79
C PRO A 103 -27.11 -48.27 38.88
N GLU A 104 -26.18 -49.17 39.15
CA GLU A 104 -26.25 -50.61 39.08
C GLU A 104 -27.63 -51.30 38.97
N HIS A 105 -27.55 -52.58 38.56
CA HIS A 105 -28.47 -53.69 38.84
C HIS A 105 -29.67 -53.90 37.90
N SER A 106 -29.51 -54.85 36.96
CA SER A 106 -30.15 -56.18 37.05
C SER A 106 -30.49 -56.74 35.66
N GLN A 107 -29.77 -57.79 35.27
CA GLN A 107 -30.30 -58.82 34.38
C GLN A 107 -31.55 -59.42 35.04
N PRO A 108 -32.63 -59.72 34.29
CA PRO A 108 -32.76 -61.08 33.76
C PRO A 108 -33.39 -61.18 32.35
N GLU A 109 -33.11 -62.29 31.66
CA GLU A 109 -33.96 -62.90 30.59
C GLU A 109 -35.45 -62.97 31.00
N PRO A 110 -36.50 -63.08 30.13
CA PRO A 110 -36.68 -63.98 28.95
C PRO A 110 -37.67 -63.39 27.88
N PRO A 111 -38.58 -64.12 27.17
CA PRO A 111 -38.49 -65.31 26.31
C PRO A 111 -38.82 -65.05 24.82
N THR A 112 -38.39 -65.99 23.96
CA THR A 112 -39.07 -66.58 22.78
C THR A 112 -40.17 -65.77 22.07
N GLY A 113 -39.92 -65.40 20.81
CA GLY A 113 -40.91 -64.75 19.95
C GLY A 113 -40.67 -64.98 18.45
N THR A 114 -41.08 -66.15 17.97
CA THR A 114 -41.36 -66.55 16.59
C THR A 114 -41.76 -65.43 15.61
N ARG A 115 -41.04 -65.30 14.48
CA ARG A 115 -41.58 -64.96 13.13
C ARG A 115 -40.47 -65.11 12.08
N ARG A 116 -40.47 -66.19 11.30
CA ARG A 116 -41.07 -66.36 9.95
C ARG A 116 -40.16 -65.90 8.79
N SER A 117 -39.94 -66.87 7.89
CA SER A 117 -39.69 -66.77 6.45
C SER A 117 -38.44 -66.03 5.98
N LEU A 118 -37.41 -66.76 5.54
CA LEU A 118 -37.29 -67.36 4.20
C LEU A 118 -36.26 -68.48 4.22
#